data_AF-A0A921HWH4-F1
#
_entry.id   AF-A0A921HWH4-F1
#
_cell.length_a   1.000
_cell.length_b   1.000
_cell.length_c   1.000
_cell.angle_alpha   90.00
_cell.angle_beta   90.00
_cell.angle_gamma   90.00
#
_symmetry.space_group_name_H-M   'P 1'
#
loop_
_entity.id
_entity.type
_entity.pdbx_description
1 polymer ?
#
loop_
_entity_poly.entity_id
_entity_poly.type
_entity_poly.pdbx_seq_one_letter_code
_entity_poly.pdbx_strand_id
1 'polypeptide(L)'
;MFLLGQHSFHPFFLAFQAVYSAGKQVSKLMYNIRRERRCELIEEGMRMFDLKRWRALDQLDYTNFPTEAYRVSGMNLWESEELADFEEGELKGEGDPGVTGPNISGKTNSGKYLCPYRANSNHYLYNRGYKWCEAHYLSPIGIKNFRQTASNLEDLSTSVIYQNPGWATEVDATPIGVPAQN
;
A
#
# COMPACT_ATOMS: atom_id res chain seq x y z
N MET A 1 -18.03 8.62 26.11
CA MET A 1 -16.59 8.72 26.38
C MET A 1 -16.11 7.33 26.74
N PHE A 2 -15.73 6.53 25.73
CA PHE A 2 -15.17 5.19 25.95
C PHE A 2 -13.66 5.29 25.71
N LEU A 3 -12.91 5.10 26.79
CA LEU A 3 -11.46 5.02 26.83
C LEU A 3 -11.03 3.74 26.10
N LEU A 4 -10.38 3.89 24.94
CA LEU A 4 -9.62 2.79 24.34
C LEU A 4 -8.29 2.70 25.09
N GLY A 5 -8.14 1.61 25.84
CA GLY A 5 -6.92 1.23 26.54
C GLY A 5 -5.76 1.03 25.56
N GLN A 6 -4.57 1.36 26.06
CA GLN A 6 -3.31 1.26 25.34
C GLN A 6 -2.88 -0.22 25.22
N HIS A 7 -3.33 -0.89 24.15
CA HIS A 7 -2.63 -2.05 23.61
C HIS A 7 -2.13 -1.66 22.22
N SER A 8 -0.81 -1.54 22.11
CA SER A 8 -0.12 -0.87 21.01
C SER A 8 -0.01 -1.77 19.77
N PHE A 9 -1.13 -1.95 19.07
CA PHE A 9 -1.14 -2.14 17.62
C PHE A 9 -0.69 -0.83 16.96
N HIS A 10 0.17 -0.86 15.94
CA HIS A 10 0.56 0.37 15.23
C HIS A 10 -0.70 0.82 14.53
N PRO A 11 -1.30 1.96 14.90
CA PRO A 11 -2.49 2.44 14.23
C PRO A 11 -2.15 3.09 12.88
N PHE A 12 -0.94 2.87 12.34
CA PHE A 12 -0.32 3.81 11.42
C PHE A 12 -0.79 3.72 9.95
N PHE A 13 -1.80 2.91 9.64
CA PHE A 13 -2.33 2.90 8.26
C PHE A 13 -3.84 2.72 8.13
N LEU A 14 -4.46 1.84 8.91
CA LEU A 14 -5.91 1.61 8.83
C LEU A 14 -6.73 2.74 9.46
N ALA A 15 -6.17 3.53 10.37
CA ALA A 15 -6.85 4.66 10.98
C ALA A 15 -6.85 5.90 10.07
N PHE A 16 -5.76 6.16 9.35
CA PHE A 16 -5.59 7.37 8.56
C PHE A 16 -6.51 7.44 7.33
N GLN A 17 -6.83 6.29 6.73
CA GLN A 17 -7.66 6.20 5.51
C GLN A 17 -9.10 6.69 5.69
N ALA A 18 -9.63 6.73 6.92
CA ALA A 18 -10.98 7.25 7.20
C ALA A 18 -10.95 8.73 7.60
N VAL A 19 -9.80 9.25 8.06
CA VAL A 19 -9.68 10.58 8.68
C VAL A 19 -9.44 11.68 7.66
N TYR A 20 -8.80 11.38 6.52
CA TYR A 20 -8.47 12.40 5.53
C TYR A 20 -9.21 12.22 4.21
N SER A 21 -9.29 13.30 3.46
CA SER A 21 -9.81 13.37 2.10
C SER A 21 -9.04 14.49 1.39
N ALA A 22 -8.29 14.16 0.33
CA ALA A 22 -7.46 15.13 -0.41
C ALA A 22 -6.57 15.99 0.54
N GLY A 23 -5.86 15.33 1.46
CA GLY A 23 -4.97 15.99 2.43
C GLY A 23 -5.66 16.72 3.60
N LYS A 24 -6.99 16.83 3.62
CA LYS A 24 -7.74 17.52 4.68
C LYS A 24 -8.43 16.55 5.61
N GLN A 25 -8.44 16.83 6.91
CA GLN A 25 -9.20 16.05 7.88
C GLN A 25 -10.70 16.21 7.65
N VAL A 26 -11.45 15.12 7.79
CA VAL A 26 -12.91 15.11 7.67
C VAL A 26 -13.58 15.42 9.01
N SER A 27 -14.85 15.84 8.96
CA SER A 27 -15.63 16.07 10.16
C SER A 27 -15.84 14.78 10.97
N LYS A 28 -16.08 14.91 12.28
CA LYS A 28 -16.35 13.76 13.18
C LYS A 28 -17.50 12.89 12.66
N LEU A 29 -18.57 13.51 12.14
CA LEU A 29 -19.70 12.80 11.56
C LEU A 29 -19.26 11.96 10.34
N MET A 30 -18.51 12.56 9.41
CA MET A 30 -18.04 11.86 8.22
C MET A 30 -17.11 10.70 8.60
N TYR A 31 -16.21 10.90 9.56
CA TYR A 31 -15.34 9.84 10.05
C TYR A 31 -16.14 8.65 10.64
N ASN A 32 -17.18 8.92 11.42
CA ASN A 32 -18.04 7.86 11.96
C ASN A 32 -18.77 7.10 10.85
N ILE A 33 -19.36 7.79 9.87
CA ILE A 33 -19.99 7.15 8.71
C ILE A 33 -18.99 6.24 7.96
N ARG A 34 -17.77 6.72 7.74
CA ARG A 34 -16.71 5.94 7.05
C ARG A 34 -16.28 4.72 7.86
N ARG A 35 -16.30 4.82 9.19
CA ARG A 35 -16.01 3.70 10.10
C ARG A 35 -17.11 2.65 10.03
N GLU A 36 -18.38 3.05 10.15
CA GLU A 36 -19.52 2.12 10.08
C GLU A 36 -19.55 1.38 8.74
N ARG A 37 -19.41 2.10 7.62
CA ARG A 37 -19.32 1.48 6.29
C ARG A 37 -18.23 0.41 6.17
N ARG A 38 -17.08 0.62 6.83
CA ARG A 38 -15.99 -0.37 6.82
C ARG A 38 -16.35 -1.63 7.60
N CYS A 39 -17.07 -1.49 8.70
CA CYS A 39 -17.51 -2.62 9.51
C CYS A 39 -18.69 -3.34 8.85
N GLU A 40 -19.65 -2.61 8.30
CA GLU A 40 -20.85 -3.16 7.66
C GLU A 40 -20.54 -3.89 6.36
N LEU A 41 -19.62 -3.35 5.53
CA LEU A 41 -19.30 -3.89 4.20
C LEU A 41 -17.98 -4.67 4.20
N ILE A 42 -17.57 -5.21 5.35
CA ILE A 42 -16.37 -6.04 5.44
C ILE A 42 -16.58 -7.31 4.61
N GLU A 43 -15.53 -7.75 3.90
CA GLU A 43 -15.59 -8.91 2.99
C GLU A 43 -16.51 -8.78 1.76
N GLU A 44 -17.23 -7.67 1.59
CA GLU A 44 -18.08 -7.44 0.41
C GLU A 44 -17.34 -6.80 -0.79
N GLY A 45 -16.01 -6.68 -0.73
CA GLY A 45 -15.20 -6.09 -1.81
C GLY A 45 -15.35 -4.56 -1.98
N MET A 46 -16.16 -3.89 -1.16
CA MET A 46 -16.46 -2.46 -1.28
C MET A 46 -15.34 -1.54 -0.80
N ARG A 47 -14.32 -2.09 -0.11
CA ARG A 47 -13.28 -1.31 0.55
C ARG A 47 -12.48 -0.43 -0.41
N MET A 48 -12.08 -0.96 -1.57
CA MET A 48 -11.29 -0.21 -2.55
C MET A 48 -12.08 0.93 -3.16
N PHE A 49 -13.38 0.73 -3.43
CA PHE A 49 -14.25 1.78 -3.97
C PHE A 49 -14.38 2.96 -3.01
N ASP A 50 -14.53 2.69 -1.71
CA ASP A 50 -14.60 3.73 -0.69
C ASP A 50 -13.27 4.50 -0.58
N LEU A 51 -12.13 3.80 -0.59
CA LEU A 51 -10.81 4.43 -0.58
C LEU A 51 -10.57 5.35 -1.77
N LYS A 52 -10.97 4.90 -2.97
CA LYS A 52 -10.90 5.72 -4.20
C LYS A 52 -11.81 6.93 -4.10
N ARG A 53 -13.08 6.74 -3.73
CA ARG A 53 -14.08 7.82 -3.60
C ARG A 53 -13.64 8.89 -2.61
N TRP A 54 -13.02 8.48 -1.50
CA TRP A 54 -12.57 9.41 -0.45
C TRP A 54 -11.20 10.04 -0.72
N ARG A 55 -10.52 9.66 -1.81
CA ARG A 55 -9.12 10.03 -2.04
C ARG A 55 -8.24 9.75 -0.82
N ALA A 56 -8.46 8.62 -0.17
CA ALA A 56 -7.77 8.26 1.06
C ALA A 56 -6.32 7.81 0.81
N LEU A 57 -6.04 7.35 -0.42
CA LEU A 57 -4.75 6.81 -0.83
C LEU A 57 -3.71 7.91 -1.13
N ASP A 58 -4.09 9.19 -1.09
CA ASP A 58 -3.14 10.32 -1.20
C ASP A 58 -2.13 10.33 -0.03
N GLN A 59 -2.45 9.66 1.08
CA GLN A 59 -1.51 9.46 2.18
C GLN A 59 -0.36 8.50 1.84
N LEU A 60 -0.52 7.71 0.78
CA LEU A 60 0.52 6.85 0.23
C LEU A 60 1.34 7.54 -0.86
N ASP A 61 1.05 8.82 -1.13
CA ASP A 61 1.72 9.54 -2.20
C ASP A 61 3.23 9.59 -1.95
N TYR A 62 4.00 9.21 -2.97
CA TYR A 62 5.46 9.24 -2.97
C TYR A 62 6.02 10.64 -2.68
N THR A 63 5.28 11.70 -2.98
CA THR A 63 5.66 13.09 -2.69
C THR A 63 5.54 13.44 -1.21
N ASN A 64 4.57 12.84 -0.51
CA ASN A 64 4.35 13.09 0.92
C ASN A 64 5.35 12.30 1.80
N PHE A 65 5.83 11.16 1.31
CA PHE A 65 6.81 10.32 2.01
C PHE A 65 7.91 9.81 1.06
N PRO A 66 8.91 10.64 0.74
CA PRO A 66 9.92 10.30 -0.27
C PRO A 66 10.83 9.14 0.16
N THR A 67 11.12 9.03 1.46
CA THR A 67 12.01 8.03 2.06
C THR A 67 11.28 6.82 2.63
N GLU A 68 9.98 6.93 2.92
CA GLU A 68 9.21 5.90 3.62
C GLU A 68 7.95 5.53 2.84
N ALA A 69 8.01 4.41 2.13
CA ALA A 69 6.81 3.83 1.55
C ALA A 69 6.01 3.05 2.59
N TYR A 70 4.72 2.84 2.30
CA TYR A 70 3.91 2.02 3.17
C TYR A 70 4.36 0.57 3.15
N ARG A 71 4.69 0.06 4.33
CA ARG A 71 5.03 -1.34 4.55
C ARG A 71 3.80 -2.06 5.06
N VAL A 72 3.48 -3.19 4.42
CA VAL A 72 2.48 -4.10 4.96
C VAL A 72 3.05 -4.69 6.24
N SER A 73 2.36 -4.40 7.34
CA SER A 73 2.69 -4.87 8.68
C SER A 73 1.47 -5.57 9.28
N GLY A 74 1.72 -6.66 10.00
CA GLY A 74 0.73 -7.46 10.69
C GLY A 74 0.75 -7.20 12.20
N MET A 75 0.67 -8.29 12.96
CA MET A 75 0.66 -8.25 14.41
C MET A 75 2.00 -7.82 15.00
N ASN A 76 1.96 -7.34 16.25
CA ASN A 76 3.15 -7.13 17.06
C ASN A 76 3.74 -8.51 17.39
N LEU A 77 4.83 -8.87 16.72
CA LEU A 77 5.44 -10.20 16.85
C LEU A 77 6.58 -10.17 17.87
N TRP A 78 7.45 -9.18 17.80
CA TRP A 78 8.72 -9.16 18.53
C TRP A 78 8.66 -8.58 19.94
N GLU A 79 7.51 -8.05 20.35
CA GLU A 79 7.27 -7.50 21.70
C GLU A 79 6.00 -8.09 22.34
N SER A 80 5.34 -9.08 21.72
CA SER A 80 4.19 -9.75 22.34
C SER A 80 4.68 -10.84 23.27
N GLU A 81 4.21 -10.82 24.51
CA GLU A 81 4.52 -11.83 25.52
C GLU A 81 3.84 -13.16 25.17
N GLU A 82 2.64 -13.11 24.60
CA GLU A 82 1.87 -14.29 24.16
C GLU A 82 2.51 -15.03 22.99
N LEU A 83 3.35 -14.31 22.23
CA LEU A 83 4.10 -14.81 21.09
C LEU A 83 5.58 -15.02 21.44
N ALA A 84 5.96 -14.95 22.71
CA ALA A 84 7.32 -15.22 23.15
C ALA A 84 7.62 -16.74 23.25
N ASP A 85 6.57 -17.56 23.31
CA ASP A 85 6.65 -19.00 23.58
C ASP A 85 6.88 -19.88 22.34
N PHE A 86 7.24 -19.29 21.18
CA PHE A 86 7.61 -20.10 20.00
C PHE A 86 8.87 -20.93 20.29
N GLU A 87 8.91 -22.16 19.78
CA GLU A 87 10.07 -23.03 20.01
C GLU A 87 11.33 -22.45 19.32
N GLU A 88 12.48 -22.73 19.91
CA GLU A 88 13.77 -22.26 19.39
C GLU A 88 13.97 -22.75 17.94
N GLY A 89 14.07 -21.80 17.00
CA GLY A 89 14.26 -22.08 15.58
C GLY A 89 12.97 -22.09 14.73
N GLU A 90 11.77 -21.98 15.32
CA GLU A 90 10.53 -21.81 14.57
C GLU A 90 10.45 -20.44 13.91
N LEU A 91 10.87 -19.40 14.63
CA LEU A 91 10.95 -18.04 14.14
C LEU A 91 12.41 -17.69 13.80
N LYS A 92 12.66 -17.46 12.51
CA LYS A 92 13.97 -17.07 11.98
C LYS A 92 13.88 -15.66 11.43
N GLY A 93 14.23 -14.69 12.26
CA GLY A 93 14.23 -13.28 11.90
C GLY A 93 15.31 -12.94 10.88
N GLU A 94 14.92 -12.19 9.84
CA GLU A 94 15.85 -11.60 8.90
C GLU A 94 16.86 -10.69 9.62
N GLY A 95 18.16 -10.97 9.46
CA GLY A 95 19.23 -10.18 10.08
C GLY A 95 19.59 -10.57 11.52
N ASP A 96 18.97 -11.62 12.09
CA ASP A 96 19.36 -12.12 13.41
C ASP A 96 20.69 -12.90 13.36
N PRO A 97 21.58 -12.77 14.37
CA PRO A 97 22.88 -13.44 14.37
C PRO A 97 22.75 -14.96 14.28
N GLY A 98 23.47 -15.57 13.32
CA GLY A 98 23.49 -17.03 13.14
C GLY A 98 22.29 -17.62 12.40
N VAL A 99 21.30 -16.80 12.02
CA VAL A 99 20.14 -17.26 11.24
C VAL A 99 20.48 -17.28 9.75
N THR A 100 20.32 -18.45 9.12
CA THR A 100 20.37 -18.62 7.66
C THR A 100 19.00 -19.06 7.15
N GLY A 101 18.53 -18.45 6.06
CA GLY A 101 17.19 -18.68 5.53
C GLY A 101 16.08 -18.17 6.46
N PRO A 102 15.98 -16.85 6.67
CA PRO A 102 14.90 -16.27 7.47
C PRO A 102 13.52 -16.59 6.89
N ASN A 103 12.56 -16.90 7.76
CA ASN A 103 11.16 -17.15 7.40
C ASN A 103 10.23 -16.01 7.80
N ILE A 104 10.72 -15.07 8.61
CA ILE A 104 9.98 -13.89 9.07
C ILE A 104 10.87 -12.64 9.03
N SER A 105 10.24 -11.47 9.06
CA SER A 105 10.96 -10.19 9.13
C SER A 105 11.61 -9.98 10.49
N GLY A 106 12.91 -9.67 10.52
CA GLY A 106 13.62 -9.45 11.78
C GLY A 106 13.27 -8.14 12.47
N LYS A 107 13.47 -8.13 13.80
CA LYS A 107 13.20 -6.98 14.67
C LYS A 107 14.01 -5.75 14.29
N THR A 108 15.28 -5.95 13.92
CA THR A 108 16.23 -4.88 13.61
C THR A 108 15.75 -4.00 12.47
N ASN A 109 15.33 -4.61 11.36
CA ASN A 109 14.90 -3.86 10.17
C ASN A 109 13.42 -3.50 10.22
N SER A 110 12.56 -4.35 10.78
CA SER A 110 11.09 -4.20 10.68
C SER A 110 10.41 -3.67 11.94
N GLY A 111 11.18 -3.42 12.99
CA GLY A 111 10.66 -3.02 14.30
C GLY A 111 9.86 -4.16 14.92
N LYS A 112 8.85 -3.81 15.71
CA LYS A 112 8.10 -4.81 16.49
C LYS A 112 7.09 -5.66 15.71
N TYR A 113 6.70 -5.22 14.51
CA TYR A 113 5.62 -5.86 13.75
C TYR A 113 6.17 -6.85 12.72
N LEU A 114 5.41 -7.92 12.49
CA LEU A 114 5.63 -8.80 11.34
C LEU A 114 5.43 -8.02 10.04
N CYS A 115 6.44 -7.98 9.19
CA CYS A 115 6.41 -7.38 7.87
C CYS A 115 6.66 -8.47 6.81
N PRO A 116 5.62 -9.11 6.24
CA PRO A 116 5.77 -10.31 5.41
C PRO A 116 6.79 -10.17 4.27
N TYR A 117 6.80 -9.01 3.62
CA TYR A 117 7.71 -8.72 2.50
C TYR A 117 9.15 -8.41 2.94
N ARG A 118 9.44 -8.41 4.24
CA ARG A 118 10.77 -8.17 4.81
C ARG A 118 11.40 -9.41 5.44
N ALA A 119 10.82 -10.59 5.22
CA ALA A 119 11.50 -11.85 5.52
C ALA A 119 12.62 -12.16 4.52
N ASN A 120 12.51 -11.67 3.28
CA ASN A 120 13.46 -11.95 2.20
C ASN A 120 13.94 -10.64 1.56
N SER A 121 15.24 -10.35 1.67
CA SER A 121 15.88 -9.16 1.11
C SER A 121 15.79 -9.07 -0.42
N ASN A 122 15.60 -10.20 -1.12
CA ASN A 122 15.41 -10.23 -2.57
C ASN A 122 13.98 -9.88 -3.00
N HIS A 123 13.04 -9.74 -2.06
CA HIS A 123 11.66 -9.39 -2.40
C HIS A 123 11.58 -7.95 -2.92
N TYR A 124 10.89 -7.73 -4.04
CA TYR A 124 10.78 -6.40 -4.68
C TYR A 124 10.29 -5.30 -3.72
N LEU A 125 9.39 -5.64 -2.80
CA LEU A 125 8.83 -4.71 -1.80
C LEU A 125 9.70 -4.54 -0.54
N TYR A 126 10.85 -5.22 -0.42
CA TYR A 126 11.65 -5.28 0.80
C TYR A 126 12.03 -3.89 1.34
N ASN A 127 12.63 -3.05 0.48
CA ASN A 127 12.96 -1.66 0.81
C ASN A 127 11.99 -0.65 0.16
N ARG A 128 11.24 -1.07 -0.86
CA ARG A 128 10.42 -0.17 -1.67
C ARG A 128 9.06 0.13 -1.09
N GLY A 129 8.45 -0.84 -0.40
CA GLY A 129 7.06 -0.76 0.07
C GLY A 129 6.04 -0.44 -1.04
N TYR A 130 4.83 -0.07 -0.64
CA TYR A 130 3.78 0.41 -1.53
C TYR A 130 3.76 1.94 -1.56
N LYS A 131 3.72 2.48 -2.78
CA LYS A 131 3.52 3.90 -3.04
C LYS A 131 2.28 4.09 -3.91
N TRP A 132 1.63 5.23 -3.76
CA TRP A 132 0.48 5.63 -4.55
C TRP A 132 0.80 6.93 -5.31
N CYS A 133 0.03 7.19 -6.37
CA CYS A 133 0.06 8.43 -7.11
C CYS A 133 -1.34 8.68 -7.68
N GLU A 134 -1.63 9.89 -8.13
CA GLU A 134 -2.96 10.25 -8.62
C GLU A 134 -3.43 9.37 -9.81
N ALA A 135 -2.51 8.95 -10.67
CA ALA A 135 -2.84 8.07 -11.81
C ALA A 135 -3.49 6.75 -11.35
N HIS A 136 -3.11 6.20 -10.19
CA HIS A 136 -3.62 4.93 -9.67
C HIS A 136 -5.09 4.96 -9.24
N TYR A 137 -5.73 6.14 -9.14
CA TYR A 137 -7.19 6.19 -8.99
C TYR A 137 -7.89 5.66 -10.24
N LEU A 138 -7.27 5.82 -11.40
CA LEU A 138 -7.70 5.29 -12.69
C LEU A 138 -6.86 4.06 -13.06
N SER A 139 -7.37 3.26 -14.00
CA SER A 139 -6.64 2.11 -14.54
C SER A 139 -6.07 2.45 -15.92
N PRO A 140 -4.87 1.98 -16.30
CA PRO A 140 -4.37 2.20 -17.64
C PRO A 140 -5.24 1.47 -18.67
N ILE A 141 -5.45 2.11 -19.82
CA ILE A 141 -6.02 1.44 -21.01
C ILE A 141 -4.89 0.64 -21.66
N GLY A 142 -5.16 -0.61 -22.02
CA GLY A 142 -4.16 -1.48 -22.62
C GLY A 142 -3.73 -1.01 -24.01
N ILE A 143 -2.41 -1.09 -24.30
CA ILE A 143 -1.80 -0.68 -25.58
C ILE A 143 -2.46 -1.33 -26.80
N LYS A 144 -2.98 -2.56 -26.65
CA LYS A 144 -3.71 -3.28 -27.71
C LYS A 144 -4.90 -2.49 -28.24
N ASN A 145 -5.62 -1.78 -27.37
CA ASN A 145 -6.79 -1.01 -27.77
C ASN A 145 -6.37 0.15 -28.69
N PHE A 146 -5.28 0.86 -28.34
CA PHE A 146 -4.74 1.94 -29.17
C PHE A 146 -4.29 1.43 -30.54
N ARG A 147 -3.63 0.27 -30.59
CA ARG A 147 -3.23 -0.37 -31.86
C ARG A 147 -4.41 -0.73 -32.76
N GLN A 148 -5.56 -1.11 -32.18
CA GLN A 148 -6.76 -1.47 -32.94
C GLN A 148 -7.47 -0.25 -33.54
N THR A 149 -7.31 0.92 -32.91
CA THR A 149 -8.00 2.15 -33.28
C THR A 149 -7.10 3.19 -33.95
N ALA A 150 -5.80 2.92 -34.07
CA ALA A 150 -4.84 3.75 -34.77
C ALA A 150 -4.98 3.58 -36.28
N SER A 151 -4.90 4.69 -37.02
CA SER A 151 -4.83 4.65 -38.49
C SER A 151 -3.43 4.26 -38.98
N ASN A 152 -2.41 4.44 -38.15
CA ASN A 152 -1.04 3.97 -38.37
C ASN A 152 -0.58 3.10 -37.19
N LEU A 153 -0.20 1.83 -37.45
CA LEU A 153 0.24 0.88 -36.43
C LEU A 153 1.58 1.24 -35.78
N GLU A 154 2.41 2.04 -36.46
CA GLU A 154 3.71 2.51 -35.95
C GLU A 154 3.58 3.79 -35.12
N ASP A 155 2.43 4.47 -35.19
CA ASP A 155 2.16 5.70 -34.46
C ASP A 155 0.82 5.64 -33.72
N LEU A 156 0.91 5.30 -32.42
CA LEU A 156 -0.25 5.19 -31.54
C LEU A 156 -0.95 6.53 -31.27
N SER A 157 -0.32 7.68 -31.58
CA SER A 157 -0.96 8.99 -31.43
C SER A 157 -2.11 9.20 -32.42
N THR A 158 -2.14 8.41 -33.50
CA THR A 158 -3.21 8.42 -34.50
C THR A 158 -4.49 7.69 -34.07
N SER A 159 -4.47 7.07 -32.89
CA SER A 159 -5.63 6.42 -32.28
C SER A 159 -6.72 7.42 -31.90
N VAL A 160 -7.99 7.07 -32.13
CA VAL A 160 -9.13 7.89 -31.71
C VAL A 160 -9.39 7.87 -30.19
N ILE A 161 -8.85 6.88 -29.48
CA ILE A 161 -8.89 6.81 -28.02
C ILE A 161 -7.61 7.37 -27.40
N TYR A 162 -7.76 8.03 -26.24
CA TYR A 162 -6.67 8.60 -25.45
C TYR A 162 -6.46 7.83 -24.15
N GLN A 163 -5.25 7.93 -23.58
CA GLN A 163 -4.91 7.27 -22.33
C GLN A 163 -5.47 8.01 -21.12
N ASN A 164 -5.81 7.26 -20.06
CA ASN A 164 -6.25 7.84 -18.82
C ASN A 164 -5.17 8.78 -18.24
N PRO A 165 -5.56 9.94 -17.67
CA PRO A 165 -4.61 10.91 -17.13
C PRO A 165 -3.56 10.29 -16.20
N GLY A 166 -2.30 10.68 -16.39
CA GLY A 166 -1.16 10.21 -15.62
C GLY A 166 -0.61 8.84 -16.04
N TRP A 167 -1.22 8.16 -17.01
CA TRP A 167 -0.70 6.92 -17.58
C TRP A 167 -0.04 7.16 -18.95
N ALA A 168 1.05 6.43 -19.22
CA ALA A 168 1.74 6.48 -20.50
C ALA A 168 1.11 5.55 -21.56
N THR A 169 1.40 5.81 -22.82
CA THR A 169 1.08 4.95 -23.97
C THR A 169 2.26 4.06 -24.38
N GLU A 170 3.28 3.98 -23.53
CA GLU A 170 4.45 3.11 -23.68
C GLU A 170 4.24 1.78 -22.95
N VAL A 171 4.86 0.71 -23.46
CA VAL A 171 4.81 -0.62 -22.84
C VAL A 171 5.68 -0.63 -21.58
N ASP A 172 5.18 -1.24 -20.50
CA ASP A 172 5.85 -1.36 -19.20
C ASP A 172 6.29 -0.03 -18.55
N ALA A 173 5.71 1.08 -18.99
CA ALA A 173 5.97 2.38 -18.41
C ALA A 173 5.23 2.59 -17.08
N THR A 174 5.91 3.25 -16.13
CA THR A 174 5.30 3.70 -14.89
C THR A 174 4.37 4.90 -15.13
N PRO A 175 3.51 5.26 -14.16
CA PRO A 175 2.77 6.51 -14.22
C PRO A 175 3.69 7.72 -14.48
N ILE A 176 3.19 8.66 -15.28
CA ILE A 176 3.91 9.87 -15.69
C ILE A 176 4.22 10.71 -14.45
N GLY A 177 5.47 11.21 -14.36
CA GLY A 177 5.91 12.07 -13.26
C GLY A 177 6.23 11.33 -11.95
N VAL A 178 6.02 10.01 -11.91
CA VAL A 178 6.49 9.16 -10.81
C VAL A 178 7.91 8.69 -11.14
N PRO A 179 8.90 8.93 -10.28
CA PRO A 179 10.24 8.42 -10.50
C PRO A 179 10.21 6.89 -10.60
N ALA A 180 11.07 6.33 -11.48
CA ALA A 180 11.23 4.90 -11.59
C ALA A 180 11.49 4.31 -10.19
N GLN A 181 10.63 3.36 -9.80
CA GLN A 181 10.83 2.60 -8.58
C GLN A 181 12.02 1.68 -8.87
N ASN A 182 13.25 2.13 -8.62
CA ASN A 182 14.47 1.32 -8.67
C ASN A 182 14.83 0.76 -7.30
#